data_AF-A0A839WLN1-F1
#
_entry.id   AF-A0A839WLN1-F1
#
_cell.length_a   1.000
_cell.length_b   1.000
_cell.length_c   1.000
_cell.angle_alpha   90.00
_cell.angle_beta   90.00
_cell.angle_gamma   90.00
#
_symmetry.space_group_name_H-M   'P 1'
#
loop_
_entity.id
_entity.type
_entity.pdbx_description
1 polymer ?
#
loop_
_entity_poly.entity_id
_entity_poly.type
_entity_poly.pdbx_seq_one_letter_code
_entity_poly.pdbx_strand_id
1 'polypeptide(L)'
;MANKWLKLTAGMALSLGLATQTLAADGKITVFAAASLTNAMQDIAAQYKKEKQVDVVSSFASSSTLARQIEAGAPADLFISADQKWMDYASDKKSIDTASRETLLGNSLVVVAPKASQQGDIAINQKTDWQSLLKGGRLAVGDPEHVPAGIYAKEALQKLGAWDKVSPSLAPAEDVRGALALVERNEAPLGIVYGSDAVAGKGVKVVGTFPEDSHKKVEYPMAIIDGHNNAEVKAFYDYLKGPQAAAIFKRYGFTTHS
;
A
#
# COMPACT_ATOMS: atom_id res chain seq x y z
N MET A 1 31.55 16.33 86.14
CA MET A 1 31.13 16.92 84.85
C MET A 1 32.03 16.28 83.78
N ALA A 2 31.67 15.14 83.17
CA ALA A 2 30.85 15.00 81.94
C ALA A 2 31.37 15.92 80.81
N ASN A 3 31.78 15.53 79.60
CA ASN A 3 31.60 14.31 78.79
C ASN A 3 32.68 14.18 77.68
N LYS A 4 33.03 12.91 77.36
CA LYS A 4 33.26 12.21 76.06
C LYS A 4 33.57 13.02 74.77
N TRP A 5 34.67 12.74 74.06
CA TRP A 5 34.83 11.76 72.95
C TRP A 5 33.87 11.96 71.75
N LEU A 6 34.36 12.30 70.56
CA LEU A 6 34.55 11.39 69.40
C LEU A 6 34.67 12.19 68.07
N LYS A 7 35.65 11.82 67.23
CA LYS A 7 35.81 12.28 65.85
C LYS A 7 34.61 11.87 64.99
N LEU A 8 34.14 12.71 64.07
CA LEU A 8 33.37 12.30 62.90
C LEU A 8 33.61 13.29 61.75
N THR A 9 34.51 12.90 60.85
CA THR A 9 34.61 13.43 59.49
C THR A 9 33.36 13.01 58.72
N ALA A 10 32.44 13.93 58.47
CA ALA A 10 31.31 13.68 57.59
C ALA A 10 31.71 13.95 56.14
N GLY A 11 32.08 12.88 55.43
CA GLY A 11 32.19 12.89 53.98
C GLY A 11 30.80 13.05 53.37
N MET A 12 30.57 14.14 52.66
CA MET A 12 29.34 14.35 51.89
C MET A 12 29.47 13.57 50.58
N ALA A 13 28.99 12.33 50.58
CA ALA A 13 28.88 11.52 49.37
C ALA A 13 27.80 12.14 48.47
N LEU A 14 28.22 12.79 47.39
CA LEU A 14 27.36 13.29 46.34
C LEU A 14 26.86 12.08 45.51
N SER A 15 25.69 11.55 45.85
CA SER A 15 25.04 10.52 45.06
C SER A 15 24.52 11.15 43.75
N LEU A 16 25.33 11.10 42.69
CA LEU A 16 24.88 11.32 41.32
C LEU A 16 23.90 10.19 40.97
N GLY A 17 22.61 10.44 41.12
CA GLY A 17 21.59 9.63 40.48
C GLY A 17 21.70 9.84 38.97
N LEU A 18 22.40 8.94 38.28
CA LEU A 18 22.24 8.78 36.84
C LEU A 18 20.82 8.28 36.58
N ALA A 19 19.88 9.21 36.45
CA ALA A 19 18.66 8.95 35.72
C ALA A 19 19.09 8.73 34.26
N THR A 20 19.25 7.47 33.88
CA THR A 20 19.30 7.08 32.47
C THR A 20 17.93 7.41 31.88
N GLN A 21 17.76 8.65 31.43
CA GLN A 21 16.77 8.95 30.42
C GLN A 21 17.24 8.18 29.19
N THR A 22 16.64 7.01 28.96
CA THR A 22 16.60 6.44 27.62
C THR A 22 15.98 7.53 26.75
N LEU A 23 16.81 8.25 26.00
CA LEU A 23 16.38 8.97 24.83
C LEU A 23 15.64 7.93 24.00
N ALA A 24 14.31 7.96 24.06
CA ALA A 24 13.50 7.29 23.05
C ALA A 24 14.02 7.84 21.74
N ALA A 25 14.56 6.96 20.89
CA ALA A 25 14.80 7.34 19.52
C ALA A 25 13.47 7.89 19.02
N ASP A 26 13.45 9.12 18.54
CA ASP A 26 12.29 9.77 17.92
C ASP A 26 12.08 9.10 16.54
N GLY A 27 11.96 7.77 16.57
CA GLY A 27 12.09 6.82 15.48
C GLY A 27 10.81 6.81 14.68
N LYS A 28 10.83 7.56 13.59
CA LYS A 28 9.74 7.59 12.63
C LYS A 28 9.92 6.45 11.64
N ILE A 29 8.93 5.55 11.55
CA ILE A 29 8.93 4.45 10.59
C ILE A 29 8.44 4.99 9.24
N THR A 30 9.24 4.85 8.19
CA THR A 30 8.92 5.26 6.83
C THR A 30 8.45 4.06 6.01
N VAL A 31 7.22 4.13 5.50
CA VAL A 31 6.61 3.05 4.71
C VAL A 31 6.42 3.50 3.28
N PHE A 32 6.97 2.77 2.33
CA PHE A 32 6.64 2.92 0.91
C PHE A 32 5.53 1.93 0.59
N ALA A 33 4.33 2.43 0.32
CA ALA A 33 3.16 1.59 0.09
C ALA A 33 2.49 1.92 -1.24
N ALA A 34 2.06 0.90 -1.97
CA ALA A 34 1.30 1.07 -3.21
C ALA A 34 0.12 2.02 -3.03
N ALA A 35 -0.15 2.87 -4.01
CA ALA A 35 -1.19 3.91 -3.94
C ALA A 35 -2.58 3.42 -3.51
N SER A 36 -2.96 2.18 -3.87
CA SER A 36 -4.24 1.59 -3.45
C SER A 36 -4.38 1.43 -1.93
N LEU A 37 -3.26 1.34 -1.19
CA LEU A 37 -3.21 1.17 0.26
C LEU A 37 -3.40 2.50 1.04
N THR A 38 -3.48 3.64 0.37
CA THR A 38 -3.46 4.99 0.99
C THR A 38 -4.35 5.11 2.21
N ASN A 39 -5.66 4.84 2.07
CA ASN A 39 -6.61 5.03 3.17
C ASN A 39 -6.41 4.01 4.30
N ALA A 40 -6.14 2.74 3.96
CA ALA A 40 -5.92 1.70 4.96
C ALA A 40 -4.67 1.99 5.79
N MET A 41 -3.56 2.37 5.14
CA MET A 41 -2.31 2.69 5.82
C MET A 41 -2.40 3.97 6.65
N GLN A 42 -3.17 4.98 6.22
CA GLN A 42 -3.42 6.17 7.03
C GLN A 42 -4.17 5.84 8.33
N ASP A 43 -5.22 5.01 8.25
CA ASP A 43 -5.97 4.58 9.44
C ASP A 43 -5.11 3.69 10.35
N ILE A 44 -4.33 2.77 9.78
CA ILE A 44 -3.39 1.92 10.52
C ILE A 44 -2.34 2.76 11.23
N ALA A 45 -1.73 3.73 10.54
CA ALA A 45 -0.73 4.62 11.12
C ALA A 45 -1.31 5.43 12.28
N ALA A 46 -2.51 5.98 12.12
CA ALA A 46 -3.20 6.71 13.19
C ALA A 46 -3.51 5.81 14.40
N GLN A 47 -3.96 4.58 14.16
CA GLN A 47 -4.23 3.62 15.23
C GLN A 47 -2.94 3.17 15.92
N TYR A 48 -1.89 2.85 15.17
CA TYR A 48 -0.59 2.45 15.71
C TYR A 48 0.04 3.56 16.56
N LYS A 49 -0.02 4.82 16.10
CA LYS A 49 0.42 5.97 16.90
C LYS A 49 -0.32 6.06 18.22
N LYS A 50 -1.65 5.88 18.22
CA LYS A 50 -2.46 5.91 19.45
C LYS A 50 -2.05 4.80 20.43
N GLU A 51 -1.79 3.59 19.92
CA GLU A 51 -1.51 2.41 20.74
C GLU A 51 -0.06 2.33 21.21
N LYS A 52 0.90 2.75 20.38
CA LYS A 52 2.34 2.52 20.58
C LYS A 52 3.15 3.80 20.73
N GLN A 53 2.55 4.98 20.49
CA GLN A 53 3.23 6.28 20.51
C GLN A 53 4.42 6.36 19.55
N VAL A 54 4.37 5.61 18.44
CA VAL A 54 5.37 5.62 17.37
C VAL A 54 4.76 6.24 16.13
N ASP A 55 5.50 7.14 15.48
CA ASP A 55 5.08 7.79 14.24
C ASP A 55 5.38 6.91 13.02
N VAL A 56 4.35 6.67 12.22
CA VAL A 56 4.46 5.97 10.92
C VAL A 56 4.14 6.98 9.83
N VAL A 57 5.05 7.16 8.89
CA VAL A 57 4.86 8.04 7.74
C VAL A 57 4.94 7.25 6.48
N SER A 58 3.91 7.38 5.65
CA SER A 58 3.79 6.62 4.42
C SER A 58 4.01 7.52 3.20
N SER A 59 4.78 7.03 2.23
CA SER A 59 4.84 7.54 0.87
C SER A 59 4.02 6.63 -0.03
N PHE A 60 3.12 7.23 -0.81
CA PHE A 60 2.22 6.51 -1.70
C PHE A 60 2.48 6.89 -3.15
N ALA A 61 2.69 5.87 -3.98
CA ALA A 61 2.82 5.99 -5.44
C ALA A 61 2.58 4.62 -6.07
N SER A 62 2.77 4.50 -7.39
CA SER A 62 2.84 3.18 -8.01
C SER A 62 3.97 2.34 -7.39
N SER A 63 3.75 1.04 -7.22
CA SER A 63 4.79 0.14 -6.69
C SER A 63 6.06 0.17 -7.53
N SER A 64 5.94 0.43 -8.84
CA SER A 64 7.09 0.62 -9.74
C SER A 64 7.94 1.84 -9.40
N THR A 65 7.30 2.97 -9.08
CA THR A 65 8.01 4.19 -8.70
C THR A 65 8.71 3.97 -7.37
N LEU A 66 8.00 3.39 -6.39
CA LEU A 66 8.52 3.12 -5.06
C LEU A 66 9.71 2.14 -5.09
N ALA A 67 9.61 1.04 -5.83
CA ALA A 67 10.69 0.07 -5.96
C ALA A 67 11.95 0.67 -6.59
N ARG A 68 11.80 1.52 -7.60
CA ARG A 68 12.94 2.27 -8.20
C ARG A 68 13.53 3.30 -7.24
N GLN A 69 12.70 3.96 -6.44
CA GLN A 69 13.20 4.88 -5.40
C GLN A 69 13.98 4.14 -4.32
N ILE A 70 13.50 2.97 -3.90
CA ILE A 70 14.20 2.09 -2.94
C ILE A 70 15.55 1.64 -3.51
N GLU A 71 15.59 1.18 -4.76
CA GLU A 71 16.85 0.86 -5.44
C GLU A 71 17.81 2.05 -5.47
N ALA A 72 17.29 3.26 -5.69
CA ALA A 72 18.07 4.49 -5.69
C ALA A 72 18.50 4.97 -4.28
N GLY A 73 18.17 4.23 -3.22
CA GLY A 73 18.58 4.53 -1.85
C GLY A 73 17.63 5.44 -1.07
N ALA A 74 16.36 5.55 -1.49
CA ALA A 74 15.36 6.25 -0.68
C ALA A 74 15.21 5.57 0.70
N PRO A 75 15.15 6.33 1.82
CA PRO A 75 15.19 5.78 3.16
C PRO A 75 13.82 5.28 3.63
N ALA A 76 13.33 4.22 2.99
CA ALA A 76 12.16 3.48 3.47
C ALA A 76 12.58 2.39 4.46
N ASP A 77 11.74 2.08 5.43
CA ASP A 77 11.93 0.94 6.34
C ASP A 77 11.13 -0.29 5.88
N LEU A 78 9.96 -0.06 5.27
CA LEU A 78 9.06 -1.09 4.76
C LEU A 78 8.63 -0.77 3.34
N PHE A 79 8.50 -1.80 2.52
CA PHE A 79 7.90 -1.73 1.20
C PHE A 79 6.70 -2.66 1.10
N ILE A 80 5.56 -2.14 0.65
CA ILE A 80 4.36 -2.92 0.34
C ILE A 80 3.97 -2.69 -1.12
N SER A 81 4.23 -3.69 -1.96
CA SER A 81 3.90 -3.67 -3.39
C SER A 81 2.46 -4.11 -3.64
N ALA A 82 1.88 -3.74 -4.78
CA ALA A 82 0.59 -4.26 -5.26
C ALA A 82 0.74 -5.44 -6.24
N ASP A 83 1.97 -5.90 -6.48
CA ASP A 83 2.26 -7.15 -7.17
C ASP A 83 3.56 -7.79 -6.67
N GLN A 84 3.72 -9.07 -7.00
CA GLN A 84 4.97 -9.80 -6.76
C GLN A 84 6.13 -9.26 -7.60
N LYS A 85 5.87 -8.79 -8.82
CA LYS A 85 6.88 -8.35 -9.79
C LYS A 85 7.78 -7.23 -9.25
N TRP A 86 7.23 -6.20 -8.61
CA TRP A 86 8.03 -5.10 -8.08
C TRP A 86 8.70 -5.44 -6.74
N MET A 87 8.18 -6.42 -6.01
CA MET A 87 8.91 -6.98 -4.86
C MET A 87 10.06 -7.88 -5.30
N ASP A 88 9.87 -8.69 -6.35
CA ASP A 88 10.93 -9.47 -7.02
C ASP A 88 12.03 -8.52 -7.51
N TYR A 89 11.66 -7.42 -8.15
CA TYR A 89 12.61 -6.39 -8.56
C TYR A 89 13.46 -5.88 -7.40
N ALA A 90 12.83 -5.48 -6.28
CA ALA A 90 13.55 -4.98 -5.11
C ALA A 90 14.44 -6.06 -4.47
N SER A 91 13.99 -7.32 -4.48
CA SER A 91 14.78 -8.49 -4.07
C SER A 91 16.02 -8.69 -4.92
N ASP A 92 15.88 -8.67 -6.25
CA ASP A 92 16.98 -8.85 -7.21
C ASP A 92 18.02 -7.74 -7.09
N LYS A 93 17.58 -6.53 -6.71
CA LYS A 93 18.45 -5.38 -6.40
C LYS A 93 19.06 -5.43 -5.01
N LYS A 94 18.76 -6.46 -4.21
CA LYS A 94 19.23 -6.63 -2.83
C LYS A 94 18.83 -5.46 -1.93
N SER A 95 17.69 -4.84 -2.21
CA SER A 95 17.21 -3.68 -1.47
C SER A 95 16.22 -4.04 -0.36
N ILE A 96 15.92 -5.33 -0.17
CA ILE A 96 15.02 -5.83 0.88
C ILE A 96 15.68 -6.95 1.68
N ASP A 97 15.27 -7.08 2.94
CA ASP A 97 15.50 -8.28 3.73
C ASP A 97 14.56 -9.39 3.23
N THR A 98 15.09 -10.26 2.38
CA THR A 98 14.32 -11.35 1.75
C THR A 98 13.66 -12.31 2.76
N ALA A 99 14.20 -12.45 3.98
CA ALA A 99 13.62 -13.29 5.02
C ALA A 99 12.33 -12.68 5.62
N SER A 100 12.12 -11.38 5.43
CA SER A 100 10.93 -10.65 5.85
C SER A 100 9.85 -10.56 4.77
N ARG A 101 10.06 -11.12 3.58
CA ARG A 101 9.08 -11.04 2.50
C ARG A 101 7.89 -11.94 2.77
N GLU A 102 6.69 -11.37 2.79
CA GLU A 102 5.45 -12.10 3.02
C GLU A 102 4.28 -11.51 2.22
N THR A 103 3.42 -12.35 1.65
CA THR A 103 2.19 -11.90 0.98
C THR A 103 1.15 -11.52 2.03
N LEU A 104 0.91 -10.22 2.18
CA LEU A 104 0.04 -9.69 3.23
C LEU A 104 -1.44 -9.68 2.83
N LEU A 105 -1.73 -9.23 1.61
CA LEU A 105 -3.11 -8.99 1.15
C LEU A 105 -3.36 -9.55 -0.24
N GLY A 106 -4.63 -9.75 -0.55
CA GLY A 106 -5.14 -9.92 -1.89
C GLY A 106 -6.23 -8.88 -2.22
N ASN A 107 -6.58 -8.78 -3.50
CA ASN A 107 -7.58 -7.82 -3.98
C ASN A 107 -8.27 -8.34 -5.25
N SER A 108 -9.32 -7.66 -5.70
CA SER A 108 -9.98 -7.94 -6.97
C SER A 108 -9.73 -6.81 -7.97
N LEU A 109 -9.80 -7.14 -9.26
CA LEU A 109 -9.72 -6.15 -10.34
C LEU A 109 -11.13 -5.83 -10.84
N VAL A 110 -11.50 -4.55 -10.88
CA VAL A 110 -12.87 -4.11 -11.20
C VAL A 110 -12.89 -3.00 -12.24
N VAL A 111 -14.01 -2.90 -12.95
CA VAL A 111 -14.35 -1.74 -13.76
C VAL A 111 -15.23 -0.82 -12.95
N VAL A 112 -14.86 0.46 -12.89
CA VAL A 112 -15.63 1.51 -12.24
C VAL A 112 -16.13 2.53 -13.26
N ALA A 113 -17.26 3.15 -12.95
CA ALA A 113 -17.81 4.29 -13.66
C ALA A 113 -18.08 5.44 -12.65
N PRO A 114 -18.21 6.70 -13.11
CA PRO A 114 -18.61 7.80 -12.25
C PRO A 114 -19.92 7.48 -11.53
N LYS A 115 -20.07 7.92 -10.27
CA LYS A 115 -21.26 7.59 -9.45
C LYS A 115 -22.57 7.99 -10.12
N ALA A 116 -22.58 9.13 -10.79
CA ALA A 116 -23.73 9.68 -11.51
C ALA A 116 -23.95 9.07 -12.91
N SER A 117 -23.04 8.20 -13.38
CA SER A 117 -23.15 7.57 -14.70
C SER A 117 -24.38 6.66 -14.79
N GLN A 118 -25.03 6.65 -15.95
CA GLN A 118 -26.12 5.72 -16.28
C GLN A 118 -25.61 4.33 -16.69
N GLN A 119 -24.29 4.11 -16.68
CA GLN A 119 -23.71 2.79 -16.94
C GLN A 119 -24.23 1.77 -15.92
N GLY A 120 -24.82 0.68 -16.41
CA GLY A 120 -25.23 -0.48 -15.62
C GLY A 120 -24.15 -1.54 -15.54
N ASP A 121 -24.48 -2.68 -14.93
CA ASP A 121 -23.56 -3.79 -14.75
C ASP A 121 -23.09 -4.38 -16.09
N ILE A 122 -21.81 -4.73 -16.13
CA ILE A 122 -21.06 -5.26 -17.26
C ILE A 122 -20.65 -6.68 -16.91
N ALA A 123 -21.19 -7.65 -17.64
CA ALA A 123 -20.66 -9.01 -17.62
C ALA A 123 -19.36 -9.04 -18.44
N ILE A 124 -18.22 -9.01 -17.76
CA ILE A 124 -16.89 -8.98 -18.39
C ILE A 124 -16.53 -10.39 -18.89
N ASN A 125 -16.41 -10.53 -20.21
CA ASN A 125 -16.04 -11.78 -20.90
C ASN A 125 -15.50 -11.46 -22.31
N GLN A 126 -15.20 -12.49 -23.11
CA GLN A 126 -14.66 -12.35 -24.47
C GLN A 126 -15.58 -11.65 -25.47
N LYS A 127 -16.89 -11.56 -25.17
CA LYS A 127 -17.89 -10.89 -26.01
C LYS A 127 -18.22 -9.47 -25.54
N THR A 128 -17.55 -8.97 -24.50
CA THR A 128 -17.78 -7.61 -24.01
C THR A 128 -17.40 -6.59 -25.08
N ASP A 129 -18.37 -5.75 -25.47
CA ASP A 129 -18.18 -4.68 -26.46
C ASP A 129 -17.66 -3.41 -25.77
N TRP A 130 -16.33 -3.36 -25.59
CA TRP A 130 -15.66 -2.23 -24.95
C TRP A 130 -15.81 -0.92 -25.73
N GLN A 131 -15.86 -0.94 -27.06
CA GLN A 131 -16.05 0.29 -27.85
C GLN A 131 -17.39 0.95 -27.57
N SER A 132 -18.46 0.16 -27.56
CA SER A 132 -19.81 0.65 -27.23
C SER A 132 -19.91 1.13 -25.79
N LEU A 133 -19.22 0.48 -24.86
CA LEU A 133 -19.16 0.89 -23.45
C LEU A 133 -18.42 2.23 -23.27
N LEU A 134 -17.34 2.45 -24.01
CA LEU A 134 -16.53 3.67 -23.92
C LEU A 134 -17.17 4.86 -24.65
N LYS A 135 -18.04 4.64 -25.64
CA LYS A 135 -18.74 5.71 -26.39
C LYS A 135 -17.79 6.78 -26.94
N GLY A 136 -16.61 6.37 -27.42
CA GLY A 136 -15.56 7.26 -27.90
C GLY A 136 -14.70 7.93 -26.81
N GLY A 137 -15.01 7.72 -25.53
CA GLY A 137 -14.17 8.12 -24.41
C GLY A 137 -12.98 7.19 -24.17
N ARG A 138 -12.17 7.54 -23.17
CA ARG A 138 -10.99 6.76 -22.79
C ARG A 138 -11.26 5.82 -21.60
N LEU A 139 -10.53 4.72 -21.54
CA LEU A 139 -10.52 3.81 -20.39
C LEU A 139 -9.37 4.22 -19.45
N ALA A 140 -9.70 4.74 -18.26
CA ALA A 140 -8.70 5.07 -17.26
C ALA A 140 -8.05 3.81 -16.69
N VAL A 141 -6.72 3.73 -16.73
CA VAL A 141 -5.95 2.61 -16.20
C VAL A 141 -4.67 3.12 -15.58
N GLY A 142 -4.10 2.43 -14.59
CA GLY A 142 -2.69 2.63 -14.28
C GLY A 142 -1.84 2.35 -15.53
N ASP A 143 -0.71 3.03 -15.71
CA ASP A 143 0.13 2.82 -16.88
C ASP A 143 0.48 1.32 -17.02
N PRO A 144 0.04 0.66 -18.10
CA PRO A 144 0.14 -0.79 -18.25
C PRO A 144 1.58 -1.30 -18.44
N GLU A 145 2.55 -0.41 -18.67
CA GLU A 145 3.95 -0.78 -18.83
C GLU A 145 4.65 -1.00 -17.48
N HIS A 146 4.16 -0.38 -16.40
CA HIS A 146 4.83 -0.47 -15.10
C HIS A 146 3.93 -0.44 -13.87
N VAL A 147 2.73 0.15 -13.90
CA VAL A 147 1.85 0.21 -12.73
C VAL A 147 1.16 -1.15 -12.54
N PRO A 148 1.19 -1.77 -11.34
CA PRO A 148 0.57 -3.08 -11.10
C PRO A 148 -0.88 -3.19 -11.59
N ALA A 149 -1.74 -2.21 -11.27
CA ALA A 149 -3.13 -2.20 -11.71
C ALA A 149 -3.26 -2.18 -13.24
N GLY A 150 -2.36 -1.47 -13.92
CA GLY A 150 -2.27 -1.44 -15.38
C GLY A 150 -1.79 -2.76 -15.96
N ILE A 151 -0.80 -3.41 -15.32
CA ILE A 151 -0.28 -4.72 -15.71
C ILE A 151 -1.38 -5.78 -15.61
N TYR A 152 -2.11 -5.84 -14.49
CA TYR A 152 -3.25 -6.75 -14.34
C TYR A 152 -4.36 -6.44 -15.33
N ALA A 153 -4.66 -5.15 -15.58
CA ALA A 153 -5.65 -4.76 -16.59
C ALA A 153 -5.25 -5.21 -18.00
N LYS A 154 -3.99 -5.02 -18.38
CA LYS A 154 -3.45 -5.47 -19.67
C LYS A 154 -3.54 -6.99 -19.78
N GLU A 155 -3.12 -7.73 -18.76
CA GLU A 155 -3.21 -9.20 -18.73
C GLU A 155 -4.67 -9.67 -18.88
N ALA A 156 -5.59 -9.10 -18.11
CA ALA A 156 -7.01 -9.41 -18.17
C ALA A 156 -7.62 -9.14 -19.55
N LEU A 157 -7.36 -7.97 -20.11
CA LEU A 157 -7.85 -7.59 -21.43
C LEU A 157 -7.23 -8.44 -22.55
N GLN A 158 -5.96 -8.84 -22.43
CA GLN A 158 -5.30 -9.74 -23.38
C GLN A 158 -5.92 -11.15 -23.32
N LYS A 159 -6.10 -11.69 -22.11
CA LYS A 159 -6.72 -13.00 -21.88
C LYS A 159 -8.14 -13.08 -22.44
N LEU A 160 -8.88 -11.97 -22.35
CA LEU A 160 -10.24 -11.83 -22.88
C LEU A 160 -10.29 -11.44 -24.37
N GLY A 161 -9.15 -11.26 -25.05
CA GLY A 161 -9.09 -10.90 -26.47
C GLY A 161 -9.54 -9.47 -26.77
N ALA A 162 -9.57 -8.59 -25.77
CA ALA A 162 -10.04 -7.21 -25.87
C ALA A 162 -8.90 -6.19 -25.98
N TRP A 163 -7.65 -6.56 -25.70
CA TRP A 163 -6.53 -5.63 -25.58
C TRP A 163 -6.32 -4.77 -26.83
N ASP A 164 -6.15 -5.37 -28.01
CA ASP A 164 -5.85 -4.62 -29.25
C ASP A 164 -6.94 -3.61 -29.63
N LYS A 165 -8.17 -3.89 -29.19
CA LYS A 165 -9.35 -3.07 -29.39
C LYS A 165 -9.43 -1.88 -28.42
N VAL A 166 -8.92 -2.06 -27.21
CA VAL A 166 -9.02 -1.11 -26.08
C VAL A 166 -7.76 -0.28 -25.93
N SER A 167 -6.59 -0.82 -26.27
CA SER A 167 -5.29 -0.18 -26.08
C SER A 167 -5.17 1.22 -26.73
N PRO A 168 -5.76 1.52 -27.90
CA PRO A 168 -5.71 2.87 -28.46
C PRO A 168 -6.54 3.90 -27.66
N SER A 169 -7.49 3.42 -26.86
CA SER A 169 -8.43 4.24 -26.09
C SER A 169 -8.05 4.34 -24.61
N LEU A 170 -6.85 3.94 -24.21
CA LEU A 170 -6.43 4.07 -22.81
C LEU A 170 -6.22 5.54 -22.41
N ALA A 171 -6.49 5.84 -21.15
CA ALA A 171 -6.00 7.00 -20.42
C ALA A 171 -5.06 6.48 -19.31
N PRO A 172 -3.78 6.21 -19.63
CA PRO A 172 -2.81 5.73 -18.64
C PRO A 172 -2.55 6.82 -17.59
N ALA A 173 -2.48 6.39 -16.33
CA ALA A 173 -2.20 7.24 -15.18
C ALA A 173 -0.95 6.76 -14.43
N GLU A 174 -0.31 7.66 -13.69
CA GLU A 174 0.92 7.39 -12.95
C GLU A 174 0.78 6.29 -11.90
N ASP A 175 -0.43 6.14 -11.34
CA ASP A 175 -0.84 5.04 -10.47
C ASP A 175 -2.35 4.78 -10.54
N VAL A 176 -2.83 3.79 -9.79
CA VAL A 176 -4.25 3.39 -9.78
C VAL A 176 -5.18 4.45 -9.17
N ARG A 177 -4.68 5.30 -8.26
CA ARG A 177 -5.47 6.39 -7.68
C ARG A 177 -5.56 7.57 -8.65
N GLY A 178 -4.55 7.79 -9.48
CA GLY A 178 -4.64 8.66 -10.65
C GLY A 178 -5.72 8.19 -11.62
N ALA A 179 -5.77 6.89 -11.94
CA ALA A 179 -6.81 6.31 -12.80
C ALA A 179 -8.22 6.45 -12.19
N LEU A 180 -8.36 6.15 -10.89
CA LEU A 180 -9.61 6.35 -10.16
C LEU A 180 -10.08 7.81 -10.25
N ALA A 181 -9.18 8.77 -10.04
CA ALA A 181 -9.51 10.19 -10.06
C ALA A 181 -10.02 10.67 -11.42
N LEU A 182 -9.51 10.13 -12.54
CA LEU A 182 -10.04 10.42 -13.89
C LEU A 182 -11.52 10.02 -13.99
N VAL A 183 -11.89 8.88 -13.40
CA VAL A 183 -13.28 8.41 -13.39
C VAL A 183 -14.13 9.25 -12.43
N GLU A 184 -13.64 9.58 -11.24
CA GLU A 184 -14.36 10.43 -10.28
C GLU A 184 -14.67 11.81 -10.85
N ARG A 185 -13.73 12.38 -11.63
CA ARG A 185 -13.91 13.68 -12.31
C ARG A 185 -14.68 13.59 -13.62
N ASN A 186 -15.17 12.40 -14.01
CA ASN A 186 -15.86 12.16 -15.26
C ASN A 186 -15.03 12.54 -16.50
N GLU A 187 -13.69 12.49 -16.39
CA GLU A 187 -12.74 12.67 -17.49
C GLU A 187 -12.57 11.36 -18.29
N ALA A 188 -12.88 10.22 -17.66
CA ALA A 188 -12.98 8.91 -18.29
C ALA A 188 -14.33 8.25 -17.95
N PRO A 189 -15.10 7.76 -18.94
CA PRO A 189 -16.40 7.10 -18.68
C PRO A 189 -16.27 5.81 -17.87
N LEU A 190 -15.13 5.12 -18.00
CA LEU A 190 -14.80 3.89 -17.29
C LEU A 190 -13.34 3.92 -16.84
N GLY A 191 -13.03 3.17 -15.80
CA GLY A 191 -11.65 2.85 -15.44
C GLY A 191 -11.50 1.46 -14.84
N ILE A 192 -10.29 0.90 -14.95
CA ILE A 192 -9.91 -0.36 -14.31
C ILE A 192 -9.07 -0.03 -13.07
N VAL A 193 -9.58 -0.42 -11.90
CA VAL A 193 -8.98 -0.17 -10.58
C VAL A 193 -9.14 -1.42 -9.72
N TYR A 194 -8.65 -1.39 -8.48
CA TYR A 194 -8.93 -2.48 -7.55
C TYR A 194 -10.28 -2.33 -6.84
N GLY A 195 -10.85 -3.45 -6.38
CA GLY A 195 -12.07 -3.45 -5.58
C GLY A 195 -11.95 -2.54 -4.35
N SER A 196 -10.78 -2.54 -3.70
CA SER A 196 -10.49 -1.65 -2.57
C SER A 196 -10.52 -0.16 -2.93
N ASP A 197 -10.08 0.20 -4.14
CA ASP A 197 -10.11 1.59 -4.61
C ASP A 197 -11.54 2.08 -4.80
N ALA A 198 -12.43 1.20 -5.28
CA ALA A 198 -13.86 1.51 -5.40
C ALA A 198 -14.57 1.63 -4.04
N VAL A 199 -14.10 0.92 -3.01
CA VAL A 199 -14.58 1.09 -1.62
C VAL A 199 -14.11 2.43 -1.04
N ALA A 200 -12.87 2.82 -1.32
CA ALA A 200 -12.30 4.09 -0.85
C ALA A 200 -12.83 5.32 -1.61
N GLY A 201 -13.10 5.18 -2.91
CA GLY A 201 -13.60 6.23 -3.79
C GLY A 201 -15.09 6.50 -3.59
N LYS A 202 -15.45 7.74 -3.23
CA LYS A 202 -16.86 8.13 -3.07
C LYS A 202 -17.50 8.56 -4.40
N GLY A 203 -16.68 8.91 -5.39
CA GLY A 203 -17.11 9.43 -6.68
C GLY A 203 -17.38 8.37 -7.75
N VAL A 204 -17.23 7.09 -7.44
CA VAL A 204 -17.40 5.99 -8.40
C VAL A 204 -18.41 4.94 -7.92
N LYS A 205 -18.78 4.06 -8.85
CA LYS A 205 -19.45 2.78 -8.57
C LYS A 205 -18.77 1.68 -9.37
N VAL A 206 -18.71 0.48 -8.79
CA VAL A 206 -18.31 -0.72 -9.53
C VAL A 206 -19.43 -1.04 -10.53
N VAL A 207 -19.04 -1.27 -11.78
CA VAL A 207 -19.95 -1.68 -12.87
C VAL A 207 -19.54 -3.01 -13.48
N GLY A 208 -18.44 -3.62 -13.05
CA GLY A 208 -18.04 -4.95 -13.47
C GLY A 208 -16.85 -5.45 -12.66
N THR A 209 -16.73 -6.75 -12.50
CA THR A 209 -15.57 -7.40 -11.87
C THR A 209 -14.93 -8.31 -12.88
N PHE A 210 -13.61 -8.22 -13.04
CA PHE A 210 -12.89 -9.11 -13.93
C PHE A 210 -12.92 -10.54 -13.37
N PRO A 211 -13.05 -11.57 -14.23
CA PRO A 211 -12.90 -12.96 -13.79
C PRO A 211 -11.53 -13.18 -13.15
N GLU A 212 -11.48 -13.91 -12.03
CA GLU A 212 -10.22 -14.17 -11.30
C GLU A 212 -9.19 -14.93 -12.16
N ASP A 213 -9.65 -15.72 -13.14
CA ASP A 213 -8.81 -16.45 -14.10
C ASP A 213 -8.38 -15.61 -15.31
N SER A 214 -8.80 -14.34 -15.38
CA SER A 214 -8.42 -13.42 -16.46
C SER A 214 -7.03 -12.81 -16.25
N HIS A 215 -6.56 -12.71 -15.01
CA HIS A 215 -5.27 -12.13 -14.64
C HIS A 215 -4.58 -13.01 -13.59
N LYS A 216 -3.30 -12.75 -13.32
CA LYS A 216 -2.67 -13.28 -12.10
C LYS A 216 -3.43 -12.80 -10.87
N LYS A 217 -3.45 -13.63 -9.84
CA LYS A 217 -4.01 -13.25 -8.53
C LYS A 217 -3.36 -11.95 -8.05
N VAL A 218 -4.18 -10.99 -7.66
CA VAL A 218 -3.68 -9.71 -7.14
C VAL A 218 -3.20 -9.94 -5.72
N GLU A 219 -1.88 -9.80 -5.51
CA GLU A 219 -1.22 -10.05 -4.23
C GLU A 219 -0.34 -8.86 -3.84
N TYR A 220 -0.37 -8.53 -2.55
CA TYR A 220 0.40 -7.43 -1.96
C TYR A 220 1.49 -7.97 -1.05
N PRO A 221 2.71 -8.21 -1.58
CA PRO A 221 3.83 -8.58 -0.73
C PRO A 221 4.34 -7.37 0.05
N MET A 222 4.73 -7.64 1.29
CA MET A 222 5.40 -6.72 2.20
C MET A 222 6.79 -7.26 2.51
N ALA A 223 7.78 -6.36 2.64
CA ALA A 223 9.11 -6.69 3.13
C ALA A 223 9.73 -5.49 3.85
N ILE A 224 10.65 -5.77 4.77
CA ILE A 224 11.55 -4.80 5.39
C ILE A 224 12.68 -4.48 4.41
N ILE A 225 13.10 -3.22 4.34
CA ILE A 225 14.25 -2.78 3.53
C ILE A 225 15.56 -3.35 4.11
N ASP A 226 16.49 -3.72 3.24
CA ASP A 226 17.78 -4.30 3.68
C ASP A 226 18.52 -3.34 4.62
N GLY A 227 18.99 -3.83 5.77
CA GLY A 227 19.63 -3.01 6.81
C GLY A 227 18.67 -2.21 7.71
N HIS A 228 17.36 -2.23 7.49
CA HIS A 228 16.36 -1.51 8.30
C HIS A 228 15.62 -2.40 9.32
N ASN A 229 15.99 -3.68 9.43
CA ASN A 229 15.36 -4.63 10.36
C ASN A 229 15.80 -4.40 11.82
N ASN A 230 15.18 -3.40 12.45
CA ASN A 230 15.33 -3.10 13.87
C ASN A 230 14.02 -3.38 14.65
N ALA A 231 14.06 -3.27 15.97
CA ALA A 231 12.93 -3.62 16.84
C ALA A 231 11.66 -2.80 16.56
N GLU A 232 11.77 -1.51 16.24
CA GLU A 232 10.63 -0.63 15.97
C GLU A 232 9.97 -0.98 14.62
N VAL A 233 10.78 -1.13 13.57
CA VAL A 233 10.33 -1.54 12.23
C VAL A 233 9.68 -2.91 12.29
N LYS A 234 10.30 -3.86 12.99
CA LYS A 234 9.77 -5.20 13.17
C LYS A 234 8.46 -5.22 13.95
N ALA A 235 8.31 -4.37 14.98
CA ALA A 235 7.05 -4.25 15.71
C ALA A 235 5.90 -3.77 14.82
N PHE A 236 6.15 -2.82 13.90
CA PHE A 236 5.14 -2.37 12.95
C PHE A 236 4.88 -3.39 11.83
N TYR A 237 5.93 -4.06 11.31
CA TYR A 237 5.79 -5.20 10.39
C TYR A 237 4.88 -6.30 10.97
N ASP A 238 5.09 -6.66 12.25
CA ASP A 238 4.26 -7.66 12.93
C ASP A 238 2.84 -7.12 13.23
N TYR A 239 2.69 -5.81 13.50
CA TYR A 239 1.39 -5.17 13.67
C TYR A 239 0.53 -5.23 12.40
N LEU A 240 1.14 -5.05 11.22
CA LEU A 240 0.44 -5.13 9.93
C LEU A 240 -0.17 -6.51 9.66
N LYS A 241 0.39 -7.57 10.25
CA LYS A 241 -0.14 -8.94 10.20
C LYS A 241 -1.16 -9.24 11.30
N GLY A 242 -1.28 -8.34 12.28
CA GLY A 242 -2.16 -8.50 13.44
C GLY A 242 -3.64 -8.27 13.12
N PRO A 243 -4.53 -8.69 14.03
CA PRO A 243 -5.97 -8.59 13.83
C PRO A 243 -6.48 -7.15 13.71
N GLN A 244 -5.82 -6.18 14.36
CA GLN A 244 -6.18 -4.76 14.27
C GLN A 244 -5.99 -4.22 12.84
N ALA A 245 -4.82 -4.45 12.26
CA ALA A 245 -4.53 -4.06 10.87
C ALA A 245 -5.41 -4.84 9.88
N ALA A 246 -5.58 -6.15 10.08
CA ALA A 246 -6.44 -6.98 9.25
C ALA A 246 -7.89 -6.47 9.21
N ALA A 247 -8.44 -6.02 10.35
CA ALA A 247 -9.78 -5.44 10.40
C ALA A 247 -9.90 -4.13 9.60
N ILE A 248 -8.84 -3.30 9.59
CA ILE A 248 -8.80 -2.09 8.77
C ILE A 248 -8.71 -2.46 7.28
N PHE A 249 -7.81 -3.37 6.91
CA PHE A 249 -7.68 -3.83 5.52
C PHE A 249 -9.00 -4.38 4.97
N LYS A 250 -9.68 -5.26 5.72
CA LYS A 250 -11.00 -5.82 5.33
C LYS A 250 -12.06 -4.74 5.14
N ARG A 251 -12.08 -3.72 6.00
CA ARG A 251 -13.01 -2.58 5.90
C ARG A 251 -12.84 -1.80 4.59
N TYR A 252 -11.60 -1.72 4.09
CA TYR A 252 -11.28 -1.10 2.81
C TYR A 252 -11.39 -2.06 1.62
N GLY A 253 -11.88 -3.28 1.80
CA GLY A 253 -12.12 -4.23 0.71
C GLY A 253 -10.93 -5.09 0.31
N PHE A 254 -9.85 -5.09 1.08
CA PHE A 254 -8.75 -6.05 0.89
C PHE A 254 -9.10 -7.42 1.46
N THR A 255 -8.58 -8.47 0.83
CA THR A 255 -8.60 -9.82 1.39
C THR A 255 -7.33 -10.02 2.20
N THR A 256 -7.43 -10.57 3.41
CA THR A 256 -6.27 -10.88 4.26
C THR A 256 -6.09 -12.39 4.33
N HIS A 257 -4.84 -12.86 4.25
CA HIS A 257 -4.55 -14.25 4.55
C HIS A 257 -4.50 -14.41 6.08
N SER A 258 -5.27 -15.37 6.61
CA SER A 258 -5.34 -15.69 8.05
C SER A 258 -4.48 -16.90 8.32
#